data_AF-A0A2S6I2P1-F1
#
_entry.id   AF-A0A2S6I2P1-F1
#
_cell.length_a   1.000
_cell.length_b   1.000
_cell.length_c   1.000
_cell.angle_alpha   90.00
_cell.angle_beta   90.00
_cell.angle_gamma   90.00
#
_symmetry.space_group_name_H-M   'P 1'
#
loop_
_entity.id
_entity.type
_entity.pdbx_description
1 polymer ?
#
loop_
_entity_poly.entity_id
_entity_poly.type
_entity_poly.pdbx_seq_one_letter_code
_entity_poly.pdbx_strand_id
1 'polypeptide(L)'
;MRILLFCLAVLFGTHIHAQSPSPWTEADAARYARERTDSTLWDMPRLAEDLSFSFDSLEVVPPLVNLASPVPEYDWGYVSSRLTSLDLAGRRINGVTYAYAYDEYRPAPTDDSLAYYYTYFTIYVLSDSVHLDQRMSSVISRNYPHYLAAGKQVTEIGDVSYVQLSLAAGANLALVARQYFDLHQGRTILVAPLRDGSLRFLQLMASPEWLRSGQAGDAYNAGMIEDFERTLEADPQVIDFFTQPGSL
;
A
#
# COMPACT_ATOMS: atom_id res chain seq x y z
N MET A 1 20.85 34.31 -50.68
CA MET A 1 19.81 34.14 -49.66
C MET A 1 19.10 32.81 -49.90
N ARG A 2 19.47 31.77 -49.15
CA ARG A 2 18.74 30.49 -49.04
C ARG A 2 18.98 29.99 -47.61
N ILE A 3 17.96 30.08 -46.76
CA ILE A 3 17.96 29.51 -45.41
C ILE A 3 17.35 28.12 -45.55
N LEU A 4 18.13 27.09 -45.21
CA LEU A 4 17.67 25.71 -45.15
C LEU A 4 17.15 25.45 -43.73
N LEU A 5 15.85 25.22 -43.60
CA LEU A 5 15.19 24.89 -42.33
C LEU A 5 15.30 23.37 -42.12
N PHE A 6 16.07 22.94 -41.12
CA PHE A 6 16.12 21.54 -40.70
C PHE A 6 15.05 21.31 -39.61
N CYS A 7 13.97 20.61 -39.96
CA CYS A 7 13.00 20.11 -38.97
C CYS A 7 13.58 18.87 -38.30
N LEU A 8 13.94 18.99 -37.02
CA LEU A 8 14.31 17.87 -36.16
C LEU A 8 13.03 17.22 -35.62
N ALA A 9 12.62 16.10 -36.19
CA ALA A 9 11.54 15.28 -35.66
C ALA A 9 12.09 14.44 -34.50
N VAL A 10 11.82 14.86 -33.27
CA VAL A 10 12.10 14.05 -32.07
C VAL A 10 11.00 13.01 -31.95
N LEU A 11 11.29 11.78 -32.36
CA LEU A 11 10.45 10.62 -32.13
C LEU A 11 10.61 10.19 -30.67
N PHE A 12 9.66 10.57 -29.81
CA PHE A 12 9.52 9.96 -28.50
C PHE A 12 9.00 8.53 -28.68
N GLY A 13 9.91 7.56 -28.62
CA GLY A 13 9.55 6.14 -28.54
C GLY A 13 8.89 5.86 -27.20
N THR A 14 7.59 5.61 -27.19
CA THR A 14 6.90 5.05 -26.02
C THR A 14 7.35 3.60 -25.87
N HIS A 15 8.29 3.34 -24.96
CA HIS A 15 8.61 1.99 -24.54
C HIS A 15 7.49 1.45 -23.65
N ILE A 16 6.46 0.87 -24.26
CA ILE A 16 5.49 0.06 -23.53
C ILE A 16 6.22 -1.21 -23.09
N HIS A 17 6.66 -1.25 -21.84
CA HIS A 17 7.09 -2.50 -21.22
C HIS A 17 5.83 -3.32 -20.96
N ALA A 18 5.58 -4.32 -21.80
CA ALA A 18 4.57 -5.33 -21.50
C ALA A 18 5.02 -6.05 -20.23
N GLN A 19 4.23 -5.97 -19.16
CA GLN A 19 4.47 -6.78 -17.97
C GLN A 19 4.41 -8.26 -18.38
N SER A 20 5.39 -9.05 -17.92
CA SER A 20 5.35 -10.50 -18.08
C SER A 20 4.01 -11.03 -17.54
N PRO A 21 3.38 -12.01 -18.21
CA PRO A 21 2.11 -12.57 -17.74
C PRO A 21 2.27 -13.06 -16.29
N SER A 22 1.30 -12.75 -15.42
CA SER A 22 1.31 -13.25 -14.05
C SER A 22 1.37 -14.79 -14.07
N PRO A 23 2.24 -15.41 -13.25
CA PRO A 23 2.22 -16.85 -13.02
C PRO A 23 0.86 -17.37 -12.51
N TRP A 24 0.02 -16.51 -11.92
CA TRP A 24 -1.32 -16.85 -11.46
C TRP A 24 -2.33 -16.94 -12.60
N THR A 25 -2.92 -18.12 -12.80
CA THR A 25 -3.88 -18.38 -13.88
C THR A 25 -5.33 -18.33 -13.40
N GLU A 26 -6.27 -18.27 -14.35
CA GLU A 26 -7.71 -18.43 -14.07
C GLU A 26 -8.02 -19.79 -13.43
N ALA A 27 -7.28 -20.84 -13.79
CA ALA A 27 -7.43 -22.15 -13.17
C ALA A 27 -7.02 -22.13 -11.68
N ASP A 28 -5.96 -21.39 -11.35
CA ASP A 28 -5.53 -21.17 -9.96
C ASP A 28 -6.57 -20.35 -9.18
N ALA A 29 -7.10 -19.28 -9.78
CA ALA A 29 -8.19 -18.49 -9.20
C ALA A 29 -9.42 -19.35 -8.89
N ALA A 30 -9.84 -20.17 -9.85
CA ALA A 30 -10.98 -21.07 -9.68
C ALA A 30 -10.71 -22.14 -8.62
N ARG A 31 -9.48 -22.68 -8.53
CA ARG A 31 -9.08 -23.62 -7.48
C ARG A 31 -9.14 -22.94 -6.10
N TYR A 32 -8.47 -21.80 -5.95
CA TYR A 32 -8.44 -21.00 -4.73
C TYR A 32 -9.84 -20.70 -4.18
N ALA A 33 -10.77 -20.31 -5.07
CA ALA A 33 -12.15 -19.98 -4.67
C ALA A 33 -12.91 -21.22 -4.16
N ARG A 34 -12.77 -22.37 -4.85
CA ARG A 34 -13.43 -23.62 -4.43
C ARG A 34 -12.91 -24.11 -3.09
N GLU A 35 -11.58 -24.17 -2.93
CA GLU A 35 -10.96 -24.72 -1.72
C GLU A 35 -11.34 -23.93 -0.46
N ARG A 36 -11.48 -22.61 -0.54
CA ARG A 36 -11.92 -21.79 0.61
C ARG A 36 -13.32 -22.12 1.11
N THR A 37 -14.18 -22.63 0.23
CA THR A 37 -15.54 -23.05 0.59
C THR A 37 -15.65 -24.54 0.91
N ASP A 38 -14.57 -25.31 0.77
CA ASP A 38 -14.54 -26.74 1.04
C ASP A 38 -14.16 -26.99 2.51
N SER A 39 -15.16 -27.35 3.32
CA SER A 39 -14.95 -27.61 4.75
C SER A 39 -14.03 -28.79 5.06
N THR A 40 -13.78 -29.67 4.09
CA THR A 40 -12.85 -30.81 4.26
C THR A 40 -11.38 -30.38 4.21
N LEU A 41 -11.11 -29.18 3.69
CA LEU A 41 -9.75 -28.62 3.57
C LEU A 41 -9.40 -27.63 4.69
N TRP A 42 -10.38 -27.23 5.51
CA TRP A 42 -10.18 -26.21 6.54
C TRP A 42 -9.16 -26.62 7.60
N ASP A 43 -8.21 -25.72 7.85
CA ASP A 43 -7.22 -25.82 8.90
C ASP A 43 -7.86 -25.48 10.26
N MET A 44 -8.49 -26.50 10.86
CA MET A 44 -9.15 -26.38 12.15
C MET A 44 -8.20 -26.07 13.32
N PRO A 45 -6.96 -26.61 13.37
CA PRO A 45 -5.96 -26.16 14.33
C PRO A 45 -5.73 -24.65 14.29
N ARG A 46 -5.52 -24.06 13.09
CA ARG A 46 -5.35 -22.61 12.94
C ARG A 46 -6.60 -21.84 13.36
N LEU A 47 -7.79 -22.30 12.98
CA LEU A 47 -9.04 -21.67 13.44
C LEU A 47 -9.14 -21.64 14.99
N ALA A 48 -8.70 -22.70 15.67
CA ALA A 48 -8.70 -22.74 17.13
C ALA A 48 -7.72 -21.73 17.75
N GLU A 49 -6.54 -21.54 17.14
CA GLU A 49 -5.61 -20.47 17.52
C GLU A 49 -6.27 -19.10 17.32
N ASP A 50 -6.95 -18.89 16.20
CA ASP A 50 -7.60 -17.61 15.86
C ASP A 50 -8.68 -17.22 16.86
N LEU A 51 -9.49 -18.20 17.27
CA LEU A 51 -10.53 -18.02 18.28
C LEU A 51 -9.98 -17.67 19.67
N SER A 52 -8.69 -17.90 19.92
CA SER A 52 -8.02 -17.53 21.17
C SER A 52 -7.59 -16.06 21.23
N PHE A 53 -7.53 -15.37 20.08
CA PHE A 53 -7.21 -13.94 20.02
C PHE A 53 -8.47 -13.10 20.27
N SER A 54 -8.40 -12.17 21.24
CA SER A 54 -9.42 -11.13 21.44
C SER A 54 -8.92 -9.80 20.88
N PHE A 55 -9.80 -9.09 20.17
CA PHE A 55 -9.58 -7.72 19.69
C PHE A 55 -10.29 -6.68 20.56
N ASP A 56 -10.85 -7.08 21.71
CA ASP A 56 -11.69 -6.23 22.57
C ASP A 56 -10.90 -5.09 23.24
N SER A 57 -9.57 -5.14 23.22
CA SER A 57 -8.68 -4.13 23.81
C SER A 57 -8.07 -3.17 22.79
N LEU A 58 -8.51 -3.18 21.52
CA LEU A 58 -7.98 -2.25 20.53
C LEU A 58 -8.49 -0.83 20.80
N GLU A 59 -7.57 0.11 20.98
CA GLU A 59 -7.89 1.53 21.15
C GLU A 59 -8.60 2.11 19.91
N VAL A 60 -8.18 1.67 18.72
CA VAL A 60 -8.78 2.04 17.45
C VAL A 60 -9.34 0.81 16.76
N VAL A 61 -10.66 0.78 16.60
CA VAL A 61 -11.38 -0.35 15.97
C VAL A 61 -11.03 -0.41 14.47
N PRO A 62 -10.64 -1.59 13.94
CA PRO A 62 -10.30 -1.75 12.52
C PRO A 62 -11.47 -1.40 11.60
N PRO A 63 -11.19 -1.00 10.35
CA PRO A 63 -12.25 -0.72 9.37
C PRO A 63 -12.94 -1.99 8.86
N LEU A 64 -12.30 -3.16 9.02
CA LEU A 64 -12.86 -4.48 8.74
C LEU A 64 -12.89 -5.29 10.02
N VAL A 65 -13.99 -6.00 10.25
CA VAL A 65 -14.11 -6.88 11.40
C VAL A 65 -13.17 -8.07 11.19
N ASN A 66 -12.31 -8.34 12.18
CA ASN A 66 -11.40 -9.48 12.17
C ASN A 66 -12.04 -10.66 12.92
N LEU A 67 -13.06 -11.26 12.32
CA LEU A 67 -13.63 -12.51 12.84
C LEU A 67 -12.80 -13.69 12.37
N ALA A 68 -12.54 -14.63 13.28
CA ALA A 68 -11.95 -15.90 12.94
C ALA A 68 -12.84 -16.63 11.92
N SER A 69 -12.26 -17.03 10.80
CA SER A 69 -12.92 -17.81 9.75
C SER A 69 -12.01 -18.94 9.31
N PRO A 70 -12.53 -20.16 9.13
CA PRO A 70 -11.72 -21.27 8.64
C PRO A 70 -11.25 -21.01 7.22
N VAL A 71 -10.00 -21.41 6.94
CA VAL A 71 -9.39 -21.36 5.60
C VAL A 71 -8.60 -22.65 5.38
N PRO A 72 -8.34 -23.05 4.12
CA PRO A 72 -7.41 -24.14 3.82
C PRO A 72 -6.02 -23.86 4.37
N GLU A 73 -5.21 -24.90 4.54
CA GLU A 73 -3.79 -24.72 4.82
C GLU A 73 -3.11 -23.93 3.67
N TYR A 74 -2.24 -22.99 4.03
CA TYR A 74 -1.54 -22.13 3.08
C TYR A 74 -0.13 -21.82 3.57
N ASP A 75 0.78 -21.58 2.62
CA ASP A 75 2.13 -21.11 2.90
C ASP A 75 2.15 -19.66 3.35
N TRP A 76 3.09 -19.30 4.22
CA TRP A 76 3.21 -17.94 4.71
C TRP A 76 3.84 -17.04 3.65
N GLY A 77 3.08 -16.05 3.16
CA GLY A 77 3.65 -14.91 2.47
C GLY A 77 4.35 -13.97 3.47
N TYR A 78 5.57 -13.51 3.15
CA TYR A 78 6.25 -12.49 3.96
C TYR A 78 5.68 -11.12 3.65
N VAL A 79 5.05 -10.49 4.65
CA VAL A 79 4.48 -9.15 4.56
C VAL A 79 5.15 -8.21 5.55
N SER A 80 5.23 -6.94 5.19
CA SER A 80 5.74 -5.85 6.02
C SER A 80 4.71 -4.74 6.09
N SER A 81 4.52 -4.20 7.29
CA SER A 81 3.78 -2.98 7.55
C SER A 81 4.66 -2.09 8.43
N ARG A 82 5.00 -0.90 7.93
CA ARG A 82 5.80 0.09 8.67
C ARG A 82 4.99 1.35 8.88
N LEU A 83 4.79 1.71 10.14
CA LEU A 83 4.32 3.04 10.51
C LEU A 83 5.42 4.05 10.18
N THR A 84 5.03 5.14 9.53
CA THR A 84 5.88 6.24 9.06
C THR A 84 5.25 7.56 9.45
N SER A 85 6.00 8.65 9.28
CA SER A 85 5.53 10.01 9.48
C SER A 85 6.33 11.02 8.69
N LEU A 86 5.70 12.13 8.30
CA LEU A 86 6.34 13.31 7.74
C LEU A 86 6.13 14.49 8.69
N ASP A 87 7.12 15.37 8.78
CA ASP A 87 7.01 16.66 9.48
C ASP A 87 7.11 17.80 8.45
N LEU A 88 5.95 18.28 7.99
CA LEU A 88 5.86 19.28 6.91
C LEU A 88 5.28 20.60 7.41
N ALA A 89 6.08 21.67 7.36
CA ALA A 89 5.66 23.02 7.73
C ALA A 89 4.99 23.09 9.13
N GLY A 90 5.52 22.34 10.09
CA GLY A 90 4.98 22.25 11.46
C GLY A 90 3.72 21.39 11.60
N ARG A 91 3.31 20.68 10.54
CA ARG A 91 2.21 19.72 10.55
C ARG A 91 2.78 18.31 10.62
N ARG A 92 2.11 17.46 11.39
CA ARG A 92 2.41 16.03 11.45
C ARG A 92 1.53 15.28 10.46
N ILE A 93 2.14 14.44 9.63
CA ILE A 93 1.43 13.57 8.71
C ILE A 93 1.80 12.14 9.08
N ASN A 94 0.83 11.38 9.55
CA ASN A 94 1.02 9.96 9.85
C ASN A 94 0.94 9.15 8.57
N GLY A 95 1.83 8.20 8.37
CA GLY A 95 1.71 7.27 7.27
C GLY A 95 1.89 5.82 7.66
N VAL A 96 1.58 4.96 6.70
CA VAL A 96 1.83 3.53 6.74
C VAL A 96 2.28 3.07 5.36
N THR A 97 3.32 2.26 5.32
CA THR A 97 3.81 1.61 4.11
C THR A 97 3.68 0.10 4.23
N TYR A 98 3.11 -0.52 3.21
CA TYR A 98 2.88 -1.95 3.12
C TYR A 98 3.67 -2.58 1.98
N ALA A 99 4.31 -3.70 2.26
CA ALA A 99 5.08 -4.45 1.27
C ALA A 99 4.92 -5.97 1.44
N TYR A 100 5.18 -6.72 0.38
CA TYR A 100 5.34 -8.18 0.43
C TYR A 100 6.69 -8.58 -0.16
N ALA A 101 7.25 -9.71 0.28
CA ALA A 101 8.41 -10.29 -0.38
C ALA A 101 7.98 -10.90 -1.72
N TYR A 102 8.80 -10.77 -2.75
CA TYR A 102 8.55 -11.45 -4.01
C TYR A 102 8.47 -12.97 -3.79
N ASP A 103 7.59 -13.63 -4.55
CA ASP A 103 7.21 -15.03 -4.39
C ASP A 103 6.98 -15.71 -5.75
N GLU A 104 6.52 -16.96 -5.74
CA GLU A 104 6.24 -17.72 -6.97
C GLU A 104 5.14 -17.09 -7.84
N TYR A 105 4.24 -16.29 -7.25
CA TYR A 105 3.15 -15.63 -7.95
C TYR A 105 3.52 -14.24 -8.46
N ARG A 106 4.51 -13.61 -7.81
CA ARG A 106 5.08 -12.31 -8.14
C ARG A 106 6.59 -12.43 -8.07
N PRO A 107 7.23 -12.94 -9.12
CA PRO A 107 8.68 -13.10 -9.13
C PRO A 107 9.37 -11.73 -9.11
N ALA A 108 10.52 -11.67 -8.45
CA ALA A 108 11.37 -10.49 -8.48
C ALA A 108 11.82 -10.18 -9.93
N PRO A 109 12.01 -8.91 -10.29
CA PRO A 109 12.62 -8.55 -11.56
C PRO A 109 13.98 -9.23 -11.73
N THR A 110 14.20 -9.89 -12.87
CA THR A 110 15.42 -10.66 -13.13
C THR A 110 16.68 -9.79 -13.21
N ASP A 111 16.51 -8.50 -13.45
CA ASP A 111 17.54 -7.47 -13.55
C ASP A 111 17.78 -6.70 -12.25
N ASP A 112 16.96 -6.92 -11.21
CA ASP A 112 17.12 -6.29 -9.88
C ASP A 112 17.46 -7.34 -8.83
N SER A 113 18.76 -7.58 -8.60
CA SER A 113 19.22 -8.51 -7.57
C SER A 113 18.99 -8.03 -6.13
N LEU A 114 18.54 -6.78 -5.95
CA LEU A 114 18.22 -6.18 -4.65
C LEU A 114 16.70 -6.22 -4.38
N ALA A 115 15.90 -6.66 -5.35
CA ALA A 115 14.45 -6.79 -5.23
C ALA A 115 14.05 -7.94 -4.31
N TYR A 116 13.99 -7.65 -3.00
CA TYR A 116 13.45 -8.60 -2.03
C TYR A 116 11.99 -8.32 -1.67
N TYR A 117 11.63 -7.05 -1.46
CA TYR A 117 10.26 -6.63 -1.18
C TYR A 117 9.67 -5.82 -2.34
N TYR A 118 8.35 -5.71 -2.38
CA TYR A 118 7.60 -4.81 -3.25
C TYR A 118 6.59 -4.03 -2.41
N THR A 119 6.72 -2.71 -2.38
CA THR A 119 5.76 -1.79 -1.75
C THR A 119 4.53 -1.70 -2.64
N TYR A 120 3.44 -2.33 -2.21
CA TYR A 120 2.20 -2.32 -2.95
C TYR A 120 1.27 -1.17 -2.56
N PHE A 121 1.49 -0.56 -1.40
CA PHE A 121 0.65 0.54 -0.93
C PHE A 121 1.34 1.39 0.15
N THR A 122 1.25 2.70 0.00
CA THR A 122 1.63 3.68 1.01
C THR A 122 0.50 4.69 1.15
N ILE A 123 0.17 5.05 2.38
CA ILE A 123 -0.80 6.11 2.66
C ILE A 123 -0.24 7.06 3.71
N TYR A 124 -0.46 8.35 3.51
CA TYR A 124 -0.14 9.42 4.44
C TYR A 124 -1.41 10.26 4.71
N VAL A 125 -1.76 10.43 5.97
CA VAL A 125 -2.94 11.16 6.41
C VAL A 125 -2.50 12.30 7.33
N LEU A 126 -2.88 13.53 6.98
CA LEU A 126 -2.64 14.70 7.82
C LEU A 126 -3.32 14.50 9.18
N SER A 127 -2.53 14.60 10.24
CA SER A 127 -2.99 14.40 11.61
C SER A 127 -3.29 15.74 12.26
N ASP A 128 -4.31 15.79 13.10
CA ASP A 128 -4.47 16.85 14.10
C ASP A 128 -3.69 16.51 15.38
N SER A 129 -3.53 17.50 16.26
CA SER A 129 -2.74 17.37 17.49
C SER A 129 -3.42 16.54 18.59
N VAL A 130 -4.74 16.32 18.50
CA VAL A 130 -5.52 15.63 19.53
C VAL A 130 -5.48 14.12 19.33
N HIS A 131 -5.44 13.67 18.07
CA HIS A 131 -5.55 12.27 17.68
C HIS A 131 -4.26 11.69 17.07
N LEU A 132 -3.10 12.30 17.38
CA LEU A 132 -1.81 11.97 16.77
C LEU A 132 -1.46 10.47 16.77
N ASP A 133 -1.75 9.76 17.85
CA ASP A 133 -1.41 8.34 18.00
C ASP A 133 -2.61 7.39 17.80
N GLN A 134 -3.80 7.94 17.54
CA GLN A 134 -5.02 7.17 17.35
C GLN A 134 -5.13 6.65 15.92
N ARG A 135 -4.28 5.66 15.63
CA ARG A 135 -4.25 4.94 14.35
C ARG A 135 -4.06 3.45 14.55
N MET A 136 -4.55 2.68 13.58
CA MET A 136 -4.30 1.25 13.49
C MET A 136 -3.96 0.86 12.05
N SER A 137 -3.14 -0.17 11.93
CA SER A 137 -2.72 -0.80 10.69
C SER A 137 -2.75 -2.31 10.90
N SER A 138 -3.19 -3.04 9.87
CA SER A 138 -3.22 -4.49 9.86
C SER A 138 -2.95 -5.03 8.46
N VAL A 139 -2.28 -6.18 8.39
CA VAL A 139 -2.14 -6.97 7.17
C VAL A 139 -2.71 -8.35 7.45
N ILE A 140 -3.56 -8.84 6.55
CA ILE A 140 -4.26 -10.11 6.67
C ILE A 140 -3.64 -11.10 5.69
N SER A 141 -2.88 -12.07 6.21
CA SER A 141 -2.20 -13.12 5.42
C SER A 141 -3.10 -14.29 5.03
N ARG A 142 -4.30 -14.42 5.63
CA ARG A 142 -5.29 -15.49 5.35
C ARG A 142 -5.73 -15.58 3.90
N ASN A 143 -5.47 -14.54 3.13
CA ASN A 143 -5.82 -14.46 1.72
C ASN A 143 -4.68 -14.90 0.80
N TYR A 144 -3.55 -15.40 1.32
CA TYR A 144 -2.41 -15.79 0.49
C TYR A 144 -2.86 -16.72 -0.67
N PRO A 145 -2.42 -16.45 -1.91
CA PRO A 145 -1.41 -15.45 -2.30
C PRO A 145 -1.93 -14.02 -2.52
N HIS A 146 -3.17 -13.68 -2.18
CA HIS A 146 -3.63 -12.30 -2.14
C HIS A 146 -3.26 -11.63 -0.82
N TYR A 147 -2.91 -10.35 -0.87
CA TYR A 147 -2.63 -9.54 0.32
C TYR A 147 -3.75 -8.53 0.52
N LEU A 148 -4.19 -8.41 1.77
CA LEU A 148 -5.14 -7.41 2.19
C LEU A 148 -4.52 -6.60 3.32
N ALA A 149 -4.42 -5.29 3.11
CA ALA A 149 -4.04 -4.34 4.14
C ALA A 149 -5.25 -3.48 4.53
N ALA A 150 -5.39 -3.17 5.80
CA ALA A 150 -6.48 -2.35 6.28
C ALA A 150 -6.02 -1.50 7.46
N GLY A 151 -6.51 -0.27 7.53
CA GLY A 151 -6.17 0.62 8.62
C GLY A 151 -7.14 1.76 8.78
N LYS A 152 -6.95 2.48 9.88
CA LYS A 152 -7.79 3.60 10.27
C LYS A 152 -6.95 4.63 10.99
N GLN A 153 -7.21 5.90 10.71
CA GLN A 153 -6.69 7.03 11.48
C GLN A 153 -7.85 7.89 11.94
N VAL A 154 -7.92 8.14 13.24
CA VAL A 154 -8.89 9.08 13.84
C VAL A 154 -8.41 10.50 13.56
N THR A 155 -9.35 11.38 13.22
CA THR A 155 -9.11 12.81 13.04
C THR A 155 -10.26 13.61 13.66
N GLU A 156 -10.08 14.92 13.85
CA GLU A 156 -11.10 15.82 14.42
C GLU A 156 -12.42 15.81 13.61
N ILE A 157 -12.37 15.54 12.30
CA ILE A 157 -13.56 15.49 11.44
C ILE A 157 -14.12 14.06 11.24
N GLY A 158 -13.49 13.06 11.87
CA GLY A 158 -13.88 11.65 11.78
C GLY A 158 -12.75 10.72 11.31
N ASP A 159 -13.10 9.47 11.01
CA ASP A 159 -12.13 8.42 10.68
C ASP A 159 -11.74 8.44 9.20
N VAL A 160 -10.44 8.48 8.92
CA VAL A 160 -9.88 8.09 7.62
C VAL A 160 -9.60 6.58 7.65
N SER A 161 -10.56 5.81 7.16
CA SER A 161 -10.45 4.35 7.03
C SER A 161 -9.99 3.95 5.64
N TYR A 162 -9.16 2.92 5.54
CA TYR A 162 -8.72 2.38 4.26
C TYR A 162 -8.65 0.85 4.26
N VAL A 163 -8.88 0.29 3.09
CA VAL A 163 -8.67 -1.13 2.76
C VAL A 163 -7.97 -1.18 1.42
N GLN A 164 -6.97 -2.03 1.31
CA GLN A 164 -6.22 -2.26 0.08
C GLN A 164 -6.17 -3.76 -0.20
N LEU A 165 -6.25 -4.12 -1.48
CA LEU A 165 -6.10 -5.48 -1.96
C LEU A 165 -5.04 -5.55 -3.06
N SER A 166 -4.06 -6.45 -2.88
CA SER A 166 -3.09 -6.85 -3.89
C SER A 166 -3.34 -8.30 -4.27
N LEU A 167 -3.79 -8.53 -5.48
CA LEU A 167 -4.13 -9.86 -5.98
C LEU A 167 -2.92 -10.54 -6.62
N ALA A 168 -2.91 -11.87 -6.60
CA ALA A 168 -1.84 -12.66 -7.20
C ALA A 168 -1.78 -12.49 -8.74
N ALA A 169 -2.92 -12.21 -9.36
CA ALA A 169 -3.02 -11.84 -10.77
C ALA A 169 -2.40 -10.46 -11.10
N GLY A 170 -1.94 -9.70 -10.10
CA GLY A 170 -1.27 -8.41 -10.28
C GLY A 170 -2.17 -7.18 -10.07
N ALA A 171 -3.49 -7.34 -9.98
CA ALA A 171 -4.39 -6.23 -9.68
C ALA A 171 -4.11 -5.64 -8.30
N ASN A 172 -4.03 -4.32 -8.21
CA ASN A 172 -3.72 -3.61 -6.98
C ASN A 172 -4.63 -2.41 -6.80
N LEU A 173 -5.48 -2.41 -5.75
CA LEU A 173 -6.51 -1.39 -5.55
C LEU A 173 -6.67 -1.00 -4.09
N ALA A 174 -7.08 0.24 -3.84
CA ALA A 174 -7.43 0.72 -2.51
C ALA A 174 -8.80 1.41 -2.49
N LEU A 175 -9.47 1.29 -1.34
CA LEU A 175 -10.63 2.08 -0.95
C LEU A 175 -10.21 2.93 0.25
N VAL A 176 -10.20 4.25 0.11
CA VAL A 176 -9.86 5.20 1.19
C VAL A 176 -11.05 6.11 1.41
N ALA A 177 -11.64 6.07 2.61
CA ALA A 177 -12.82 6.85 3.00
C ALA A 177 -13.97 6.81 1.95
N ARG A 178 -14.21 5.62 1.38
CA ARG A 178 -15.18 5.29 0.31
C ARG A 178 -14.77 5.69 -1.12
N GLN A 179 -13.61 6.30 -1.32
CA GLN A 179 -13.07 6.59 -2.65
C GLN A 179 -12.19 5.45 -3.17
N TYR A 180 -12.39 5.05 -4.41
CA TYR A 180 -11.60 4.05 -5.12
C TYR A 180 -10.32 4.62 -5.71
N PHE A 181 -9.24 3.85 -5.64
CA PHE A 181 -7.95 4.13 -6.24
C PHE A 181 -7.41 2.89 -6.95
N ASP A 182 -7.10 3.06 -8.24
CA ASP A 182 -6.31 2.10 -9.01
C ASP A 182 -4.83 2.33 -8.71
N LEU A 183 -4.19 1.42 -7.99
CA LEU A 183 -2.79 1.59 -7.56
C LEU A 183 -1.78 1.30 -8.67
N HIS A 184 -2.23 0.89 -9.87
CA HIS A 184 -1.40 0.93 -11.08
C HIS A 184 -1.10 2.37 -11.51
N GLN A 185 -1.94 3.34 -11.11
CA GLN A 185 -1.74 4.78 -11.36
C GLN A 185 -0.99 5.49 -10.24
N GLY A 186 -0.30 4.73 -9.37
CA GLY A 186 0.49 5.25 -8.26
C GLY A 186 0.13 4.59 -6.94
N ARG A 187 1.14 4.23 -6.14
CA ARG A 187 0.94 3.42 -4.93
C ARG A 187 0.96 4.23 -3.64
N THR A 188 1.23 5.53 -3.72
CA THR A 188 1.24 6.43 -2.57
C THR A 188 0.00 7.34 -2.61
N ILE A 189 -0.82 7.28 -1.57
CA ILE A 189 -2.00 8.15 -1.41
C ILE A 189 -1.76 9.13 -0.27
N LEU A 190 -1.95 10.41 -0.52
CA LEU A 190 -1.97 11.46 0.48
C LEU A 190 -3.42 11.85 0.76
N VAL A 191 -3.76 12.03 2.03
CA VAL A 191 -5.10 12.40 2.50
C VAL A 191 -5.00 13.61 3.41
N ALA A 192 -5.70 14.68 3.06
CA ALA A 192 -5.79 15.89 3.87
C ALA A 192 -7.26 16.09 4.32
N PRO A 193 -7.59 15.84 5.60
CA PRO A 193 -8.86 16.24 6.16
C PRO A 193 -8.96 17.77 6.24
N LEU A 194 -10.14 18.30 5.91
CA LEU A 194 -10.42 19.72 5.85
C LEU A 194 -11.41 20.15 6.94
N ARG A 195 -11.28 21.39 7.41
CA ARG A 195 -12.15 21.98 8.47
C ARG A 195 -13.63 22.03 8.11
N ASP A 196 -13.98 21.93 6.83
CA ASP A 196 -15.37 21.87 6.36
C ASP A 196 -15.97 20.45 6.42
N GLY A 197 -15.22 19.47 6.93
CA GLY A 197 -15.63 18.07 7.03
C GLY A 197 -15.34 17.24 5.79
N SER A 198 -14.74 17.82 4.74
CA SER A 198 -14.36 17.10 3.52
C SER A 198 -12.94 16.53 3.59
N LEU A 199 -12.60 15.66 2.63
CA LEU A 199 -11.26 15.11 2.44
C LEU A 199 -10.73 15.52 1.07
N ARG A 200 -9.44 15.87 1.00
CA ARG A 200 -8.70 15.91 -0.27
C ARG A 200 -7.80 14.69 -0.39
N PHE A 201 -7.59 14.27 -1.63
CA PHE A 201 -6.73 13.16 -1.99
C PHE A 201 -5.73 13.58 -3.04
N LEU A 202 -4.52 13.04 -2.94
CA LEU A 202 -3.50 13.12 -3.99
C LEU A 202 -2.85 11.75 -4.14
N GLN A 203 -2.92 11.18 -5.33
CA GLN A 203 -2.26 9.91 -5.66
C GLN A 203 -0.96 10.21 -6.39
N LEU A 204 0.15 9.71 -5.85
CA LEU A 204 1.48 9.90 -6.41
C LEU A 204 1.94 8.61 -7.07
N MET A 205 2.59 8.78 -8.23
CA MET A 205 3.33 7.69 -8.87
C MET A 205 4.50 7.21 -8.01
N ALA A 206 5.08 8.09 -7.20
CA ALA A 206 6.24 7.81 -6.36
C ALA A 206 5.98 6.73 -5.30
N SER A 207 7.00 5.91 -5.03
CA SER A 207 6.94 4.76 -4.12
C SER A 207 8.34 4.53 -3.51
N PRO A 208 8.45 4.02 -2.27
CA PRO A 208 9.74 3.85 -1.57
C PRO A 208 10.82 3.14 -2.39
N GLU A 209 10.46 2.05 -3.07
CA GLU A 209 11.37 1.26 -3.90
C GLU A 209 12.05 1.99 -5.06
N TRP A 210 11.59 3.16 -5.46
CA TRP A 210 12.24 3.95 -6.51
C TRP A 210 13.55 4.59 -6.05
N LEU A 211 13.79 4.64 -4.74
CA LEU A 211 14.98 5.27 -4.14
C LEU A 211 16.00 4.23 -3.66
N ARG A 212 15.87 2.97 -4.11
CA ARG A 212 16.79 1.91 -3.71
C ARG A 212 18.23 2.25 -4.10
N SER A 213 19.05 2.41 -3.09
CA SER A 213 20.50 2.25 -3.13
C SER A 213 20.89 1.36 -1.96
N GLY A 214 21.69 0.31 -2.17
CA GLY A 214 22.01 -0.67 -1.10
C GLY A 214 22.72 -1.93 -1.60
N GLN A 215 23.08 -2.83 -0.67
CA GLN A 215 23.68 -4.14 -0.97
C GLN A 215 22.63 -5.25 -0.81
N ALA A 216 22.83 -6.39 -1.47
CA ALA A 216 21.91 -7.52 -1.39
C ALA A 216 21.89 -8.07 0.05
N GLY A 217 20.69 -8.21 0.63
CA GLY A 217 20.50 -8.79 1.98
C GLY A 217 20.24 -7.78 3.10
N ASP A 218 20.27 -6.48 2.81
CA ASP A 218 19.79 -5.48 3.77
C ASP A 218 18.27 -5.61 3.92
N ALA A 219 17.81 -6.07 5.10
CA ALA A 219 16.40 -6.26 5.38
C ALA A 219 15.64 -4.96 5.13
N TYR A 220 14.62 -4.99 4.26
CA TYR A 220 13.66 -3.91 3.96
C TYR A 220 14.16 -2.54 4.45
N ASN A 221 15.11 -1.97 3.70
CA ASN A 221 15.91 -0.84 4.15
C ASN A 221 15.04 0.23 4.81
N ALA A 222 15.06 0.31 6.14
CA ALA A 222 14.47 1.40 6.90
C ALA A 222 14.87 2.75 6.28
N GLY A 223 16.14 2.84 5.87
CA GLY A 223 16.70 3.95 5.12
C GLY A 223 16.01 4.26 3.78
N MET A 224 15.50 3.27 3.05
CA MET A 224 14.75 3.52 1.79
C MET A 224 13.42 4.25 2.05
N ILE A 225 12.72 3.87 3.12
CA ILE A 225 11.50 4.58 3.51
C ILE A 225 11.84 5.97 4.03
N GLU A 226 12.90 6.10 4.82
CA GLU A 226 13.37 7.41 5.31
C GLU A 226 13.83 8.32 4.17
N ASP A 227 14.50 7.78 3.14
CA ASP A 227 14.87 8.50 1.93
C ASP A 227 13.63 8.96 1.17
N PHE A 228 12.60 8.11 1.09
CA PHE A 228 11.30 8.45 0.50
C PHE A 228 10.55 9.51 1.28
N GLU A 229 10.54 9.44 2.61
CA GLU A 229 9.99 10.49 3.46
C GLU A 229 10.68 11.83 3.17
N ARG A 230 12.02 11.85 3.07
CA ARG A 230 12.76 13.08 2.74
C ARG A 230 12.45 13.62 1.35
N THR A 231 12.19 12.77 0.35
CA THR A 231 11.78 13.28 -0.98
C THR A 231 10.37 13.85 -0.96
N LEU A 232 9.43 13.23 -0.24
CA LEU A 232 8.09 13.78 -0.04
C LEU A 232 8.14 15.10 0.73
N GLU A 233 9.01 15.21 1.74
CA GLU A 233 9.18 16.43 2.53
C GLU A 233 9.76 17.60 1.72
N ALA A 234 10.48 17.31 0.65
CA ALA A 234 11.06 18.29 -0.26
C ALA A 234 10.21 18.56 -1.52
N ASP A 235 9.17 17.76 -1.79
CA ASP A 235 8.34 17.89 -2.99
C ASP A 235 7.35 19.07 -2.86
N PRO A 236 7.47 20.12 -3.70
CA PRO A 236 6.56 21.26 -3.65
C PRO A 236 5.08 20.88 -3.78
N GLN A 237 4.75 19.87 -4.58
CA GLN A 237 3.37 19.42 -4.75
C GLN A 237 2.82 18.82 -3.45
N VAL A 238 3.65 18.07 -2.71
CA VAL A 238 3.28 17.46 -1.43
C VAL A 238 3.14 18.52 -0.35
N ILE A 239 4.10 19.45 -0.28
CA ILE A 239 4.05 20.60 0.61
C ILE A 239 2.78 21.41 0.36
N ASP A 240 2.52 21.79 -0.89
CA ASP A 240 1.34 22.58 -1.27
C ASP A 240 0.05 21.83 -0.93
N PHE A 241 -0.03 20.53 -1.23
CA PHE A 241 -1.20 19.70 -0.93
C PHE A 241 -1.60 19.74 0.55
N PHE A 242 -0.62 19.60 1.46
CA PHE A 242 -0.90 19.58 2.90
C PHE A 242 -1.05 20.98 3.51
N THR A 243 -0.46 22.01 2.90
CA THR A 243 -0.47 23.39 3.43
C THR A 243 -1.55 24.28 2.83
N GLN A 244 -2.27 23.83 1.81
CA GLN A 244 -3.38 24.58 1.23
C GLN A 244 -4.40 25.01 2.29
N PRO A 245 -4.99 26.22 2.17
CA PRO A 245 -6.01 26.72 3.10
C PRO A 245 -7.15 25.72 3.29
N GLY A 246 -7.65 25.63 4.52
CA GLY A 246 -8.75 24.74 4.90
C GLY A 246 -8.31 23.36 5.40
N SER A 247 -7.07 22.93 5.18
CA SER A 247 -6.50 21.77 5.90
C SER A 247 -6.63 21.95 7.41
N LEU A 248 -6.88 20.86 8.15
CA LEU A 248 -6.86 20.85 9.62
C LEU A 248 -5.62 21.56 10.17
#